data_AF-A0A2G6J832-F1
#
_entry.id   AF-A0A2G6J832-F1
#
_cell.length_a   1.000
_cell.length_b   1.000
_cell.length_c   1.000
_cell.angle_alpha   90.00
_cell.angle_beta   90.00
_cell.angle_gamma   90.00
#
_symmetry.space_group_name_H-M   'P 1'
#
loop_
_entity.id
_entity.type
_entity.pdbx_description
1 polymer ?
#
loop_
_entity_poly.entity_id
_entity_poly.type
_entity_poly.pdbx_seq_one_letter_code
_entity_poly.pdbx_strand_id
1 'polypeptide(L)' 'MLSKNDFIYDKRLTERFIARGNLTRKAHQEFLAGLPDVADKAEPMMLEPAQDEASDEAAPAAPDAAE' A
#
# COMPACT_ATOMS: atom_id res chain seq x y z
N MET A 1 13.10 -4.59 -17.94
CA MET A 1 13.09 -3.11 -17.93
C MET A 1 11.72 -2.69 -17.42
N LEU A 2 11.62 -2.06 -16.25
CA LEU A 2 10.33 -1.49 -15.80
C LEU A 2 10.00 -0.31 -16.71
N SER A 3 8.81 -0.30 -17.29
CA SER A 3 8.38 0.78 -18.17
C SER A 3 8.18 2.06 -17.35
N LYS A 4 8.31 3.24 -17.96
CA LYS A 4 8.12 4.54 -17.29
C LYS A 4 6.74 4.69 -16.63
N ASN A 5 5.79 3.82 -16.98
CA ASN A 5 4.43 3.81 -16.46
C ASN A 5 4.23 2.85 -15.27
N ASP A 6 5.19 1.98 -14.96
CA ASP A 6 5.02 0.92 -13.95
C ASP A 6 5.27 1.39 -12.50
N PHE A 7 5.66 2.64 -12.27
CA PHE A 7 6.41 2.99 -11.06
C PHE A 7 5.69 3.83 -10.00
N ILE A 8 4.43 4.25 -10.19
CA ILE A 8 3.84 5.27 -9.32
C ILE A 8 2.44 4.92 -8.81
N TYR A 9 2.27 3.70 -8.30
CA TYR A 9 1.08 3.33 -7.52
C TYR A 9 1.37 3.22 -6.02
N ASP A 10 2.60 2.87 -5.63
CA ASP A 10 2.99 2.77 -4.22
C ASP A 10 3.42 4.13 -3.65
N LYS A 11 2.66 4.63 -2.68
CA LYS A 11 2.94 5.88 -1.94
C LYS A 11 4.37 5.94 -1.40
N ARG A 12 4.88 4.86 -0.80
CA ARG A 12 6.23 4.82 -0.20
C ARG A 12 7.31 4.93 -1.26
N LEU A 13 7.06 4.32 -2.42
CA LEU A 13 7.96 4.37 -3.56
C LEU A 13 8.00 5.78 -4.13
N THR A 14 6.84 6.38 -4.39
CA THR A 14 6.70 7.76 -4.86
C THR A 14 7.41 8.74 -3.95
N GLU A 15 7.22 8.64 -2.63
CA GLU A 15 7.89 9.49 -1.64
C GLU A 15 9.42 9.34 -1.68
N ARG A 16 9.94 8.11 -1.83
CA ARG A 16 11.38 7.86 -1.99
C ARG A 16 11.93 8.46 -3.29
N PHE A 17 11.18 8.40 -4.39
CA PHE A 17 11.62 8.99 -5.66
C PHE A 17 11.62 10.51 -5.62
N ILE A 18 10.66 11.12 -4.91
CA ILE A 18 10.65 12.55 -4.63
C ILE A 18 11.84 12.96 -3.77
N ALA A 19 12.11 12.21 -2.68
CA ALA A 19 13.25 12.47 -1.81
C ALA A 19 14.60 12.36 -2.54
N ARG A 20 14.69 11.49 -3.55
CA ARG A 20 15.89 11.30 -4.38
C ARG A 20 16.00 12.29 -5.55
N GLY A 21 14.99 13.14 -5.78
CA GLY A 21 14.97 14.10 -6.89
C GLY A 21 14.65 13.50 -8.26
N ASN A 22 14.29 12.22 -8.33
CA ASN A 22 13.97 11.52 -9.59
C ASN A 22 12.54 11.80 -10.08
N LEU A 23 11.67 12.28 -9.20
CA LEU A 23 10.28 12.64 -9.48
C LEU A 23 9.96 13.94 -8.76
N THR A 24 9.34 14.91 -9.43
CA THR A 24 8.86 16.11 -8.74
C THR A 24 7.44 15.89 -8.23
N ARG A 25 7.10 16.53 -7.11
CA ARG A 25 5.73 16.50 -6.58
C ARG A 25 4.71 17.00 -7.61
N LYS A 26 5.10 18.01 -8.40
CA LYS A 26 4.28 18.56 -9.48
C LYS A 26 4.01 17.52 -10.58
N ALA A 27 5.05 16.85 -11.08
CA ALA A 27 4.90 15.81 -12.11
C ALA A 27 4.04 14.64 -11.63
N HIS A 28 4.17 14.25 -10.35
CA HIS A 28 3.30 13.24 -9.75
C HIS A 28 1.83 13.68 -9.72
N GLN A 29 1.58 14.94 -9.38
CA GLN A 29 0.23 15.48 -9.28
C GLN A 29 -0.44 15.65 -10.66
N GLU A 30 0.32 16.06 -11.67
CA GLU A 30 -0.13 16.09 -13.07
C GLU A 30 -0.48 14.68 -13.58
N PHE A 31 0.33 13.67 -13.23
CA PHE A 31 0.03 12.28 -13.57
C PHE A 31 -1.28 11.82 -12.93
N LEU A 32 -1.48 12.07 -11.63
CA LEU A 32 -2.72 11.71 -10.94
C LEU A 32 -3.95 12.43 -11.52
N ALA A 33 -3.81 13.69 -11.91
CA ALA A 33 -4.89 14.46 -12.53
C ALA A 33 -5.26 13.96 -13.93
N GLY A 34 -4.35 13.26 -14.62
CA GLY A 34 -4.60 12.65 -15.92
C GLY A 34 -5.27 11.28 -15.84
N LEU A 35 -5.42 10.70 -14.65
CA LEU A 35 -6.09 9.41 -14.49
C LEU A 35 -7.62 9.57 -14.65
N PRO A 36 -8.29 8.62 -15.32
CA PRO A 36 -9.73 8.65 -15.45
C PRO A 36 -10.38 8.51 -14.06
N ASP A 37 -11.44 9.29 -13.82
CA ASP A 37 -12.25 9.11 -12.62
C ASP A 37 -13.03 7.80 -12.74
N VAL A 38 -12.68 6.84 -11.88
CA VAL A 38 -13.27 5.50 -11.82
C VAL A 38 -13.98 5.27 -10.49
N ALA A 39 -14.13 6.30 -9.65
CA ALA A 39 -14.83 6.20 -8.37
C ALA A 39 -16.27 5.68 -8.59
N ASP A 40 -16.94 6.19 -9.61
CA ASP A 40 -18.32 5.82 -9.96
C ASP A 40 -18.44 4.42 -10.61
N LYS A 41 -17.31 3.81 -10.98
CA LYS A 41 -17.25 2.48 -11.62
C LYS A 41 -16.76 1.38 -10.66
N ALA A 42 -16.59 1.71 -9.39
CA ALA A 42 -16.18 0.74 -8.39
C ALA A 42 -17.35 -0.21 -8.08
N GLU A 43 -17.19 -1.49 -8.41
CA GLU A 43 -18.08 -2.53 -7.90
C GLU A 43 -17.69 -2.86 -6.46
N PRO A 44 -18.66 -3.00 -5.54
CA PRO A 44 -18.38 -3.39 -4.16
C PRO A 44 -17.73 -4.78 -4.16
N MET A 45 -16.47 -4.84 -3.75
CA MET A 45 -15.77 -6.10 -3.56
C MET A 45 -16.32 -6.76 -2.29
N MET A 46 -17.12 -7.80 -2.48
CA MET A 46 -17.51 -8.69 -1.39
C MET A 46 -16.26 -9.49 -1.01
N LEU A 47 -15.53 -9.02 0.01
CA LEU A 47 -14.53 -9.85 0.66
C LEU A 47 -15.29 -11.04 1.26
N GLU A 48 -15.01 -12.25 0.79
CA GLU A 48 -15.43 -13.43 1.53
C GLU A 48 -14.90 -13.25 2.96
N PRO A 49 -15.74 -13.46 3.98
CA PRO A 49 -15.25 -13.41 5.35
C PRO A 49 -14.07 -14.37 5.39
N ALA A 50 -12.89 -13.83 5.68
CA ALA A 50 -11.74 -14.65 5.98
C ALA A 50 -12.23 -15.64 7.04
N GLN A 51 -12.33 -16.91 6.68
CA GLN A 51 -12.43 -17.96 7.69
C GLN A 51 -11.27 -17.67 8.62
N ASP A 52 -11.58 -17.48 9.90
CA ASP A 52 -10.64 -17.13 10.94
C ASP A 52 -9.37 -17.98 10.86
N GLU A 53 -8.37 -17.53 10.10
CA GLU A 53 -6.99 -17.95 10.31
C GLU A 53 -6.47 -17.10 11.47
N ALA A 54 -7.01 -17.42 12.64
CA ALA A 54 -6.34 -17.21 13.89
C ALA A 54 -5.04 -18.03 13.87
N SER A 55 -3.99 -17.49 13.26
CA SER A 55 -2.63 -17.93 13.47
C SER A 55 -1.82 -16.78 14.06
N ASP A 56 -1.95 -16.69 15.38
CA ASP A 56 -0.84 -16.55 16.32
C ASP A 56 0.07 -15.33 16.10
N GLU A 57 -0.46 -14.15 16.44
CA GLU A 57 0.36 -13.07 16.98
C GLU A 57 0.97 -13.59 18.29
N ALA A 58 2.17 -14.17 18.18
CA ALA A 58 2.96 -14.63 19.31
C ALA A 58 3.32 -13.44 20.23
N ALA A 59 2.41 -13.12 21.13
CA ALA A 59 2.68 -12.33 22.32
C ALA A 59 3.71 -13.08 23.19
N PRO A 60 4.68 -12.37 23.79
CA PRO A 60 5.84 -12.98 24.42
C PRO A 60 5.42 -13.88 25.60
N ALA A 61 5.91 -15.12 25.58
CA ALA A 61 5.80 -16.05 26.69
C ALA A 61 6.48 -15.47 27.94
N ALA A 62 5.68 -15.09 28.93
CA ALA A 62 6.11 -15.03 30.31
C ALA A 62 5.54 -16.26 31.03
N PRO A 63 6.39 -17.20 31.42
CA PRO A 63 6.19 -17.97 32.64
C PRO A 63 7.40 -17.72 33.56
N ASP A 64 7.35 -17.82 34.87
CA ASP A 64 6.33 -18.05 35.88
C ASP A 64 7.11 -17.84 37.18
N ALA A 65 6.44 -17.48 38.26
CA ALA A 65 7.07 -17.30 39.56
C ALA A 65 7.76 -18.61 40.01
N ALA A 66 9.05 -18.53 40.35
CA ALA A 66 9.73 -19.59 41.07
C ALA A 66 9.60 -19.33 42.58
N GLU A 67 9.05 -20.34 43.26
CA GLU A 67 8.96 -20.55 44.71
C GLU A 67 10.35 -20.56 45.38
#